data_AF-A0A960HTX7-F1
#
_entry.id   AF-A0A960HTX7-F1
#
_cell.length_a   1.000
_cell.length_b   1.000
_cell.length_c   1.000
_cell.angle_alpha   90.00
_cell.angle_beta   90.00
_cell.angle_gamma   90.00
#
_symmetry.space_group_name_H-M   'P 1'
#
loop_
_entity.id
_entity.type
_entity.pdbx_description
1 polymer ?
#
loop_
_entity_poly.entity_id
_entity_poly.type
_entity_poly.pdbx_seq_one_letter_code
_entity_poly.pdbx_strand_id
1 'polypeptide(L)'
;DDMGLGKTATTLAHLLERPGPHLVVCPLSVVHNWEAEAHRFTPGRTVIVHHGADRHQGEPALFGLGDADIVITTYGLLPRDLDSLAAIDWTTVVLDEAQMVKNPATKAAKAVRKLRAAQKLALTGTPVENRLSELWAILDACNPGLLGSQQRFREEFATAIERNNSEEAAARLR
;
A
#
# COMPACT_ATOMS: atom_id res chain seq x y z
N ASP A 1 14.09 2.09 -4.10
CA ASP A 1 14.39 2.53 -5.47
C ASP A 1 13.95 3.95 -5.71
N ASP A 2 14.84 4.74 -6.33
CA ASP A 2 14.58 6.10 -6.79
C ASP A 2 13.41 6.16 -7.79
N MET A 3 12.82 7.36 -7.92
CA MET A 3 11.77 7.63 -8.90
C MET A 3 12.29 7.41 -10.32
N GLY A 4 11.55 6.66 -11.15
CA GLY A 4 11.91 6.39 -12.55
C GLY A 4 12.63 5.07 -12.82
N LEU A 5 12.94 4.26 -11.79
CA LEU A 5 13.64 2.97 -11.95
C LEU A 5 12.74 1.77 -12.31
N GLY A 6 11.49 2.00 -12.72
CA GLY A 6 10.60 0.91 -13.16
C GLY A 6 9.96 0.08 -12.03
N LYS A 7 9.81 0.65 -10.82
CA LYS A 7 9.10 0.02 -9.69
C LYS A 7 7.75 -0.55 -10.08
N THR A 8 6.99 0.17 -10.90
CA THR A 8 5.69 -0.26 -11.41
C THR A 8 5.81 -1.54 -12.24
N ALA A 9 6.70 -1.59 -13.23
CA ALA A 9 6.94 -2.78 -14.04
C ALA A 9 7.41 -3.99 -13.21
N THR A 10 8.36 -3.79 -12.29
CA THR A 10 8.81 -4.86 -11.38
C THR A 10 7.67 -5.35 -10.48
N THR A 11 6.84 -4.44 -9.98
CA THR A 11 5.68 -4.79 -9.16
C THR A 11 4.66 -5.58 -9.98
N LEU A 12 4.34 -5.14 -11.20
CA LEU A 12 3.43 -5.85 -12.10
C LEU A 12 3.94 -7.25 -12.46
N ALA A 13 5.25 -7.40 -12.67
CA ALA A 13 5.87 -8.72 -12.85
C ALA A 13 5.71 -9.61 -11.60
N HIS A 14 5.91 -9.07 -10.41
CA HIS A 14 5.65 -9.80 -9.16
C HIS A 14 4.18 -10.20 -9.00
N LEU A 15 3.24 -9.32 -9.38
CA LEU A 15 1.81 -9.64 -9.38
C LEU A 15 1.47 -10.75 -10.40
N LEU A 16 2.19 -10.81 -11.53
CA LEU A 16 1.98 -11.83 -12.57
C LEU A 16 2.29 -13.25 -12.10
N GLU A 17 3.29 -13.42 -11.23
CA GLU A 17 3.70 -14.71 -10.68
C GLU A 17 2.74 -15.26 -9.62
N ARG A 18 1.72 -14.48 -9.25
CA ARG A 18 0.77 -14.81 -8.19
C ARG A 18 -0.66 -14.84 -8.75
N PRO A 19 -1.51 -15.77 -8.30
CA PRO A 19 -2.93 -15.68 -8.58
C PRO A 19 -3.47 -14.40 -7.95
N GLY A 20 -4.36 -13.71 -8.65
CA GLY A 20 -5.15 -12.62 -8.11
C GLY A 20 -6.15 -13.09 -7.04
N PRO A 21 -6.99 -12.19 -6.52
CA PRO A 21 -7.06 -10.79 -6.94
C PRO A 21 -5.97 -9.91 -6.30
N HIS A 22 -5.53 -8.89 -7.01
CA HIS A 22 -4.55 -7.89 -6.54
C HIS A 22 -5.18 -6.50 -6.46
N LEU A 23 -4.80 -5.72 -5.45
CA LEU A 23 -5.25 -4.34 -5.27
C LEU A 23 -4.06 -3.39 -5.29
N VAL A 24 -4.13 -2.35 -6.11
CA VAL A 24 -3.20 -1.22 -6.11
C VAL A 24 -3.91 -0.01 -5.51
N VAL A 25 -3.33 0.56 -4.45
CA VAL A 25 -3.76 1.82 -3.86
C VAL A 25 -2.69 2.87 -4.16
N CYS A 26 -3.03 3.87 -4.95
CA CYS A 26 -2.08 4.88 -5.42
C CYS A 26 -2.63 6.31 -5.31
N PRO A 27 -1.80 7.36 -5.48
CA PRO A 27 -2.29 8.72 -5.66
C PRO A 27 -3.17 8.84 -6.91
N LEU A 28 -4.16 9.76 -6.88
CA LEU A 28 -5.05 9.97 -8.03
C LEU A 28 -4.29 10.32 -9.32
N SER A 29 -3.20 11.08 -9.19
CA SER A 29 -2.37 11.53 -10.32
C SER A 29 -1.71 10.41 -11.11
N VAL A 30 -1.57 9.20 -10.54
CA VAL A 30 -0.87 8.07 -11.17
C VAL A 30 -1.78 6.91 -11.55
N VAL A 31 -3.10 7.02 -11.35
CA VAL A 31 -4.07 5.97 -11.70
C VAL A 31 -3.96 5.56 -13.17
N HIS A 32 -4.00 6.54 -14.10
CA HIS A 32 -3.90 6.26 -15.54
C HIS A 32 -2.54 5.67 -15.93
N ASN A 33 -1.47 6.02 -15.21
CA ASN A 33 -0.16 5.43 -15.44
C ASN A 33 -0.15 3.95 -15.03
N TRP A 34 -0.70 3.62 -13.86
CA TRP A 34 -0.86 2.24 -13.40
C TRP A 34 -1.72 1.41 -14.35
N GLU A 35 -2.83 1.96 -14.83
CA GLU A 35 -3.70 1.29 -15.80
C GLU A 35 -2.95 1.00 -17.12
N ALA A 36 -2.31 2.01 -17.70
CA ALA A 36 -1.55 1.87 -18.94
C ALA A 36 -0.40 0.85 -18.81
N GLU A 37 0.34 0.90 -17.69
CA GLU A 37 1.42 -0.03 -17.41
C GLU A 37 0.90 -1.45 -17.15
N ALA A 38 -0.19 -1.62 -16.41
CA ALA A 38 -0.80 -2.93 -16.20
C ALA A 38 -1.24 -3.56 -17.53
N HIS A 39 -1.92 -2.81 -18.40
CA HIS A 39 -2.27 -3.32 -19.73
C HIS A 39 -1.05 -3.69 -20.58
N ARG A 40 0.04 -2.94 -20.47
CA ARG A 40 1.29 -3.20 -21.21
C ARG A 40 2.05 -4.42 -20.68
N PHE A 41 2.22 -4.52 -19.37
CA PHE A 41 3.11 -5.49 -18.73
C PHE A 41 2.40 -6.77 -18.28
N THR A 42 1.07 -6.74 -18.13
CA THR A 42 0.27 -7.92 -17.76
C THR A 42 -0.79 -8.23 -18.83
N PRO A 43 -0.40 -8.47 -20.10
CA PRO A 43 -1.37 -8.74 -21.16
C PRO A 43 -2.19 -9.99 -20.82
N GLY A 44 -3.52 -9.89 -20.99
CA GLY A 44 -4.46 -10.98 -20.69
C GLY A 44 -4.99 -10.99 -19.25
N ARG A 45 -4.51 -10.11 -18.35
CA ARG A 45 -5.15 -9.86 -17.06
C ARG A 45 -6.25 -8.79 -17.19
N THR A 46 -7.32 -8.95 -16.42
CA THR A 46 -8.34 -7.91 -16.27
C THR A 46 -7.79 -6.80 -15.39
N VAL A 47 -7.87 -5.56 -15.86
CA VAL A 47 -7.51 -4.37 -15.09
C VAL A 47 -8.78 -3.56 -14.85
N ILE A 48 -9.07 -3.25 -13.60
CA ILE A 48 -10.28 -2.53 -13.19
C ILE A 48 -9.86 -1.25 -12.47
N VAL A 49 -10.19 -0.10 -13.06
CA VAL A 49 -10.02 1.19 -12.39
C VAL A 49 -11.24 1.48 -11.53
N HIS A 50 -11.10 1.29 -10.22
CA HIS A 50 -12.09 1.64 -9.21
C HIS A 50 -12.00 3.12 -8.85
N HIS A 51 -12.50 3.98 -9.75
CA HIS A 51 -12.54 5.44 -9.59
C HIS A 51 -13.68 6.08 -10.39
N GLY A 52 -14.13 7.28 -9.98
CA GLY A 52 -15.18 8.04 -10.69
C GLY A 52 -16.61 7.71 -10.26
N ALA A 53 -17.57 8.30 -10.98
CA ALA A 53 -19.01 8.15 -10.71
C ALA A 53 -19.52 6.76 -11.10
N ASP A 54 -18.97 6.19 -12.18
CA ASP A 54 -19.37 4.90 -12.75
C ASP A 54 -18.67 3.70 -12.11
N ARG A 55 -17.86 3.93 -11.06
CA ARG A 55 -17.17 2.84 -10.37
C ARG A 55 -18.17 1.90 -9.71
N HIS A 56 -17.83 0.62 -9.67
CA HIS A 56 -18.63 -0.40 -9.01
C HIS A 56 -18.75 -0.12 -7.50
N GLN A 57 -19.94 0.27 -7.05
CA GLN A 57 -20.25 0.49 -5.64
C GLN A 57 -21.12 -0.66 -5.14
N GLY A 58 -20.84 -1.18 -3.94
CA GLY A 58 -21.63 -2.25 -3.34
C GLY A 58 -20.88 -3.57 -3.19
N GLU A 59 -21.48 -4.68 -3.59
CA GLU A 59 -20.99 -6.03 -3.26
C GLU A 59 -19.62 -6.35 -3.87
N PRO A 60 -18.74 -7.08 -3.15
CA PRO A 60 -17.45 -7.56 -3.65
C PRO A 60 -17.52 -8.34 -4.97
N ALA A 61 -18.65 -9.00 -5.23
CA ALA A 61 -18.93 -9.70 -6.47
C ALA A 61 -18.92 -8.78 -7.71
N LEU A 62 -19.12 -7.47 -7.53
CA LEU A 62 -19.09 -6.48 -8.61
C LEU A 62 -17.68 -6.22 -9.15
N PHE A 63 -16.63 -6.63 -8.44
CA PHE A 63 -15.26 -6.57 -8.96
C PHE A 63 -14.93 -7.75 -9.89
N GLY A 64 -15.85 -8.71 -10.08
CA GLY A 64 -15.69 -9.77 -11.06
C GLY A 64 -14.47 -10.67 -10.83
N LEU A 65 -14.08 -10.86 -9.56
CA LEU A 65 -12.77 -11.35 -9.07
C LEU A 65 -12.41 -12.77 -9.53
N GLY A 66 -12.18 -12.96 -10.83
CA GLY A 66 -11.45 -14.13 -11.32
C GLY A 66 -10.03 -14.12 -10.76
N ASP A 67 -9.34 -15.26 -10.83
CA ASP A 67 -7.99 -15.47 -10.29
C ASP A 67 -6.89 -14.58 -10.92
N ALA A 68 -7.22 -13.57 -11.72
CA ALA A 68 -6.25 -12.78 -12.48
C ALA A 68 -6.35 -11.25 -12.30
N ASP A 69 -7.35 -10.74 -11.58
CA ASP A 69 -7.72 -9.32 -11.67
C ASP A 69 -6.79 -8.39 -10.89
N ILE A 70 -6.49 -7.23 -11.48
CA ILE A 70 -5.79 -6.10 -10.85
C ILE A 70 -6.80 -4.96 -10.70
N VAL A 71 -7.15 -4.64 -9.46
CA VAL A 71 -8.01 -3.50 -9.13
C VAL A 71 -7.12 -2.31 -8.75
N ILE A 72 -7.36 -1.15 -9.35
CA ILE A 72 -6.63 0.09 -9.05
C ILE A 72 -7.59 1.07 -8.38
N THR A 73 -7.24 1.55 -7.20
CA THR A 73 -8.00 2.59 -6.48
C THR A 73 -7.08 3.64 -5.89
N THR A 74 -7.67 4.63 -5.21
CA THR A 74 -6.93 5.76 -4.64
C THR A 74 -7.04 5.81 -3.12
N TYR A 75 -6.02 6.38 -2.47
CA TYR A 75 -6.06 6.66 -1.02
C TYR A 75 -7.25 7.52 -0.59
N GLY A 76 -7.71 8.42 -1.47
CA GLY A 76 -8.87 9.29 -1.19
C GLY A 76 -10.20 8.54 -1.22
N LEU A 77 -10.28 7.49 -2.04
CA LEU A 77 -11.50 6.73 -2.23
C LEU A 77 -11.60 5.53 -1.29
N LEU A 78 -10.47 4.89 -0.98
CA LEU A 78 -10.40 3.70 -0.15
C LEU A 78 -11.21 3.80 1.16
N PRO A 79 -11.17 4.91 1.94
CA PRO A 79 -11.99 5.01 3.16
C PRO A 79 -13.50 5.02 2.92
N ARG A 80 -13.95 5.45 1.74
CA ARG A 80 -15.37 5.54 1.37
C ARG A 80 -15.93 4.18 1.00
N ASP A 81 -15.13 3.39 0.26
CA ASP A 81 -15.54 2.09 -0.26
C ASP A 81 -14.85 0.93 0.50
N LEU A 82 -14.44 1.20 1.75
CA LEU A 82 -13.65 0.28 2.55
C LEU A 82 -14.40 -1.02 2.83
N ASP A 83 -15.69 -0.95 3.11
CA ASP A 83 -16.47 -2.13 3.49
C ASP A 83 -16.47 -3.17 2.35
N SER A 84 -16.60 -2.71 1.11
CA SER A 84 -16.50 -3.57 -0.09
C SER A 84 -15.08 -4.10 -0.30
N LEU A 85 -14.08 -3.23 -0.23
CA LEU A 85 -12.69 -3.59 -0.52
C LEU A 85 -12.04 -4.47 0.57
N ALA A 86 -12.46 -4.32 1.83
CA ALA A 86 -11.96 -5.11 2.97
C ALA A 86 -12.67 -6.46 3.12
N ALA A 87 -13.78 -6.67 2.43
CA ALA A 87 -14.47 -7.96 2.37
C ALA A 87 -13.79 -8.96 1.41
N ILE A 88 -12.83 -8.50 0.60
CA ILE A 88 -12.05 -9.31 -0.33
C ILE A 88 -10.74 -9.75 0.34
N ASP A 89 -10.44 -11.05 0.24
CA ASP A 89 -9.15 -11.59 0.64
C ASP A 89 -8.15 -11.46 -0.52
N TRP A 90 -7.43 -10.33 -0.55
CA TRP A 90 -6.47 -10.03 -1.62
C TRP A 90 -5.24 -10.94 -1.56
N THR A 91 -4.73 -11.37 -2.71
CA THR A 91 -3.41 -12.02 -2.74
C THR A 91 -2.31 -11.02 -2.45
N THR A 92 -2.39 -9.84 -3.07
CA THR A 92 -1.43 -8.76 -2.88
C THR A 92 -2.14 -7.40 -2.82
N VAL A 93 -1.77 -6.58 -1.84
CA VAL A 93 -2.09 -5.15 -1.82
C VAL A 93 -0.81 -4.36 -2.03
N VAL A 94 -0.78 -3.51 -3.04
CA VAL A 94 0.31 -2.57 -3.32
C VAL A 94 -0.11 -1.18 -2.83
N LEU A 95 0.76 -0.54 -2.07
CA LEU A 95 0.64 0.83 -1.58
C LEU A 95 1.67 1.67 -2.31
N ASP A 96 1.28 2.29 -3.41
CA ASP A 96 2.17 3.17 -4.17
C ASP A 96 2.26 4.55 -3.49
N GLU A 97 3.44 5.17 -3.56
CA GLU A 97 3.77 6.36 -2.76
C GLU A 97 3.35 6.22 -1.29
N ALA A 98 3.82 5.16 -0.63
CA ALA A 98 3.42 4.77 0.71
C ALA A 98 3.58 5.86 1.79
N GLN A 99 4.38 6.90 1.54
CA GLN A 99 4.42 8.10 2.39
C GLN A 99 3.05 8.79 2.53
N MET A 100 2.08 8.53 1.65
CA MET A 100 0.68 8.96 1.79
C MET A 100 0.01 8.45 3.08
N VAL A 101 0.51 7.36 3.68
CA VAL A 101 0.02 6.81 4.96
C VAL A 101 0.95 7.09 6.15
N LYS A 102 1.92 8.01 6.00
CA LYS A 102 2.88 8.37 7.06
C LYS A 102 2.25 8.87 8.37
N ASN A 103 1.01 9.33 8.32
CA ASN A 103 0.23 9.65 9.50
C ASN A 103 -0.83 8.55 9.76
N PRO A 104 -0.64 7.71 10.79
CA PRO A 104 -1.51 6.57 11.07
C PRO A 104 -2.92 6.96 11.53
N ALA A 105 -3.13 8.22 11.93
CA ALA A 105 -4.42 8.73 12.38
C ALA A 105 -5.38 9.08 11.21
N THR A 106 -4.85 9.22 9.99
CA THR A 106 -5.64 9.57 8.81
C THR A 106 -6.65 8.47 8.45
N LYS A 107 -7.74 8.86 7.78
CA LYS A 107 -8.75 7.91 7.31
C LYS A 107 -8.14 6.90 6.32
N ALA A 108 -7.26 7.36 5.42
CA ALA A 108 -6.56 6.50 4.47
C ALA A 108 -5.68 5.45 5.17
N ALA A 109 -4.82 5.84 6.11
CA ALA A 109 -3.97 4.90 6.83
C ALA A 109 -4.79 3.88 7.65
N LYS A 110 -5.87 4.33 8.29
CA LYS A 110 -6.81 3.43 8.99
C LYS A 110 -7.49 2.45 8.06
N ALA A 111 -7.86 2.88 6.85
CA ALA A 111 -8.50 2.02 5.86
C ALA A 111 -7.52 0.98 5.29
N VAL A 112 -6.27 1.37 4.98
CA VAL A 112 -5.22 0.46 4.52
C VAL A 112 -4.95 -0.68 5.51
N ARG A 113 -4.90 -0.36 6.82
CA ARG A 113 -4.70 -1.39 7.85
C ARG A 113 -5.83 -2.43 7.91
N LYS A 114 -7.05 -2.04 7.52
CA LYS A 114 -8.23 -2.91 7.52
C LYS A 114 -8.34 -3.81 6.29
N LEU A 115 -7.59 -3.54 5.22
CA LEU A 115 -7.52 -4.43 4.06
C LEU A 115 -6.91 -5.78 4.45
N ARG A 116 -7.53 -6.87 3.99
CA ARG A 116 -7.04 -8.24 4.17
C ARG A 116 -6.18 -8.62 2.98
N ALA A 117 -4.96 -9.07 3.22
CA ALA A 117 -4.09 -9.50 2.13
C ALA A 117 -3.08 -10.54 2.60
N ALA A 118 -2.75 -11.51 1.74
CA ALA A 118 -1.64 -12.43 1.99
C ALA A 118 -0.28 -11.70 1.95
N GLN A 119 -0.18 -10.62 1.18
CA GLN A 119 1.00 -9.76 1.11
C GLN A 119 0.60 -8.29 0.96
N LYS A 120 1.29 -7.39 1.69
CA LYS A 120 1.21 -5.93 1.46
C LYS A 120 2.58 -5.38 1.08
N LEU A 121 2.67 -4.72 -0.08
CA LEU A 121 3.88 -4.11 -0.60
C LEU A 121 3.78 -2.59 -0.49
N ALA A 122 4.72 -1.95 0.19
CA ALA A 122 4.87 -0.50 0.18
C ALA A 122 5.91 -0.07 -0.85
N LEU A 123 5.51 0.74 -1.82
CA LEU A 123 6.40 1.35 -2.80
C LEU A 123 6.55 2.83 -2.46
N THR A 124 7.79 3.28 -2.32
CA THR A 124 8.07 4.70 -2.06
C THR A 124 9.48 5.02 -2.52
N GLY A 125 9.66 6.21 -3.10
CA GLY A 125 10.99 6.76 -3.37
C GLY A 125 11.65 7.34 -2.13
N THR A 126 10.86 7.63 -1.09
CA THR A 126 11.27 8.38 0.10
C THR A 126 10.66 7.75 1.36
N PRO A 127 11.10 6.54 1.76
CA PRO A 127 10.50 5.81 2.89
C PRO A 127 10.59 6.55 4.23
N VAL A 128 11.55 7.46 4.38
CA VAL A 128 11.70 8.36 5.53
C VAL A 128 11.89 9.76 4.98
N GLU A 129 10.86 10.61 5.11
CA GLU A 129 11.03 12.03 4.76
C GLU A 129 11.64 12.80 5.93
N ASN A 130 11.12 12.63 7.15
CA ASN A 130 11.52 13.49 8.27
C ASN A 130 11.67 12.80 9.62
N ARG A 131 10.93 11.71 9.89
CA ARG A 131 10.88 11.09 11.23
C ARG A 131 10.77 9.58 11.15
N LEU A 132 11.44 8.86 12.05
CA LEU A 132 11.34 7.41 12.18
C LEU A 132 9.91 6.94 12.50
N SER A 133 9.07 7.82 13.09
CA SER A 133 7.65 7.55 13.26
C SER A 133 6.88 7.39 11.94
N GLU A 134 7.36 7.99 10.85
CA GLU A 134 6.77 7.85 9.51
C GLU A 134 7.09 6.46 8.94
N LEU A 135 8.32 5.99 9.12
CA LEU A 135 8.71 4.60 8.79
C LEU A 135 7.87 3.60 9.56
N TRP A 136 7.70 3.80 10.87
CA TRP A 136 6.83 2.96 11.69
C TRP A 136 5.41 2.91 11.12
N ALA A 137 4.85 4.05 10.71
CA ALA A 137 3.49 4.11 10.19
C ALA A 137 3.33 3.34 8.86
N ILE A 138 4.32 3.41 7.98
CA ILE A 138 4.33 2.64 6.73
C ILE A 138 4.47 1.13 7.02
N LEU A 139 5.38 0.75 7.90
CA LEU A 139 5.58 -0.66 8.27
C LEU A 139 4.36 -1.25 8.99
N ASP A 140 3.72 -0.50 9.88
CA ASP A 140 2.47 -0.90 10.53
C ASP A 140 1.29 -0.98 9.53
N ALA A 141 1.30 -0.19 8.46
CA ALA A 141 0.30 -0.30 7.39
C ALA A 141 0.42 -1.62 6.62
N CYS A 142 1.66 -2.07 6.37
CA CYS A 142 1.96 -3.34 5.69
C CYS A 142 1.81 -4.55 6.60
N ASN A 143 2.28 -4.46 7.85
CA ASN A 143 2.29 -5.54 8.81
C ASN A 143 1.90 -5.02 10.21
N PRO A 144 0.59 -4.87 10.49
CA PRO A 144 0.10 -4.32 11.74
C PRO A 144 0.66 -5.08 12.97
N GLY A 145 1.25 -4.34 13.90
CA GLY A 145 1.78 -4.90 15.15
C GLY A 145 3.22 -5.44 15.10
N LEU A 146 3.85 -5.52 13.92
CA LEU A 146 5.25 -6.00 13.78
C LEU A 146 6.24 -5.24 14.69
N LEU A 147 6.08 -3.93 14.79
CA LEU A 147 6.95 -3.05 15.57
C LEU A 147 6.34 -2.65 16.93
N GLY A 148 5.29 -3.35 17.37
CA GLY A 148 4.53 -2.98 18.55
C GLY A 148 3.79 -1.65 18.42
N SER A 149 3.42 -1.06 19.55
CA SER A 149 2.66 0.21 19.56
C SER A 149 3.53 1.40 19.12
N GLN A 150 2.89 2.41 18.55
CA GLN A 150 3.57 3.65 18.14
C GLN A 150 4.35 4.30 19.28
N GLN A 151 3.77 4.29 20.49
CA GLN A 151 4.41 4.86 21.67
C GLN A 151 5.70 4.10 22.02
N ARG A 152 5.62 2.76 22.09
CA ARG A 152 6.76 1.92 22.40
C ARG A 152 7.88 2.09 21.36
N PHE A 153 7.53 2.09 20.08
CA PHE A 153 8.51 2.32 19.01
C PHE A 153 9.18 3.69 19.13
N ARG A 154 8.41 4.73 19.47
CA ARG A 154 8.95 6.09 19.63
C ARG A 154 9.94 6.19 20.79
N GLU A 155 9.66 5.50 21.89
CA GLU A 155 10.52 5.49 23.07
C GLU A 155 11.80 4.67 22.81
N GLU A 156 11.66 3.44 22.28
CA GLU A 156 12.78 2.52 22.09
C GLU A 156 13.69 2.89 20.91
N PHE A 157 13.14 3.44 19.83
CA PHE A 157 13.89 3.69 18.60
C PHE A 157 13.93 5.18 18.24
N ALA A 158 12.79 5.82 18.01
CA ALA A 158 12.79 7.17 17.42
C ALA A 158 13.50 8.19 18.31
N THR A 159 13.19 8.22 19.60
CA THR A 159 13.80 9.17 20.55
C THR A 159 15.28 8.83 20.77
N ALA A 160 15.62 7.54 20.90
CA ALA A 160 16.99 7.08 21.08
C ALA A 160 17.89 7.44 19.88
N ILE A 161 17.39 7.33 18.66
CA ILE A 161 18.15 7.62 17.44
C ILE A 161 18.16 9.12 17.15
N GLU A 162 16.99 9.78 17.09
CA GLU A 162 16.87 11.17 16.64
C GLU A 162 17.38 12.19 17.67
N ARG A 163 17.27 11.91 18.98
CA ARG A 163 17.70 12.84 20.03
C ARG A 163 18.99 12.42 20.71
N ASN A 164 19.19 11.12 20.93
CA ASN A 164 20.33 10.61 21.70
C ASN A 164 21.45 10.05 20.81
N ASN A 165 21.30 10.07 19.47
CA ASN A 165 22.25 9.51 18.51
C ASN A 165 22.72 8.08 18.85
N SER A 166 21.80 7.24 19.33
CA SER A 166 22.11 5.86 19.74
C SER A 166 22.38 4.96 18.54
N GLU A 167 23.64 4.56 18.35
CA GLU A 167 24.04 3.60 17.32
C GLU A 167 23.49 2.19 17.59
N GLU A 168 23.33 1.81 18.85
CA GLU A 168 22.77 0.51 19.24
C GLU A 168 21.29 0.38 18.82
N ALA A 169 20.49 1.41 19.07
CA ALA A 169 19.09 1.42 18.64
C ALA A 169 18.98 1.42 17.10
N ALA A 170 19.87 2.15 16.41
CA ALA A 170 19.93 2.13 14.96
C ALA A 170 20.33 0.75 14.40
N ALA A 171 21.27 0.05 15.03
CA ALA A 171 21.68 -1.29 14.65
C ALA A 171 20.57 -2.33 14.87
N ARG A 172 19.80 -2.21 15.96
CA ARG A 172 18.66 -3.09 16.25
C ARG A 172 17.47 -2.91 15.31
N LEU A 173 17.38 -1.76 14.63
CA LEU A 173 16.30 -1.45 13.69
C LEU A 173 16.61 -1.90 12.25
N ARG A 174 17.89 -2.11 11.92
CA ARG A 174 18.35 -2.61 10.61
C ARG A 174 18.10 -4.10 10.45
#